data_AF-A0A2L2YYJ9-F1
#
_entry.id   AF-A0A2L2YYJ9-F1
#
_cell.length_a   1.000
_cell.length_b   1.000
_cell.length_c   1.000
_cell.angle_alpha   90.00
_cell.angle_beta   90.00
_cell.angle_gamma   90.00
#
_symmetry.space_group_name_H-M   'P 1'
#
loop_
_entity.id
_entity.type
_entity.pdbx_description
1 polymer ?
#
loop_
_entity_poly.entity_id
_entity_poly.type
_entity_poly.pdbx_seq_one_letter_code
_entity_poly.pdbx_strand_id
1 'polypeptide(L)'
;LLFFFLFRTVKLHFYTAVSDLEELIVTEENVLNSLDLYLETEEERLQQLKRKREQFGRVHELAKRNVEQFLWNPVNAYLLIKRLTTDLYETYQLVESSYTKDLFRKEASQIMIYPEESDLIGAADALIRLQEFYSLNT
;
A
#
# COMPACT_ATOMS: atom_id res chain seq x y z
N LEU A 1 -18.35 51.26 4.71
CA LEU A 1 -19.22 50.06 4.59
C LEU A 1 -18.58 48.97 3.74
N LEU A 2 -18.10 49.25 2.52
CA LEU A 2 -17.45 48.28 1.63
C LEU A 2 -16.16 47.63 2.19
N PHE A 3 -15.32 48.41 2.88
CA PHE A 3 -14.07 47.94 3.49
C PHE A 3 -14.30 46.94 4.65
N PHE A 4 -15.38 47.13 5.42
CA PHE A 4 -15.75 46.24 6.53
C PHE A 4 -16.31 44.89 6.03
N PHE A 5 -16.92 44.90 4.84
CA PHE A 5 -17.41 43.69 4.19
C PHE A 5 -16.25 42.84 3.64
N LEU A 6 -15.28 43.48 2.97
CA LEU A 6 -14.06 42.83 2.46
C LEU A 6 -13.24 42.13 3.56
N PHE A 7 -13.03 42.78 4.70
CA PHE A 7 -12.31 42.18 5.84
C PHE A 7 -13.03 40.96 6.44
N ARG A 8 -14.37 40.94 6.40
CA ARG A 8 -15.16 39.84 6.92
C ARG A 8 -15.12 38.62 5.99
N THR A 9 -15.16 38.85 4.68
CA THR A 9 -15.04 37.81 3.65
C THR A 9 -13.67 37.15 3.70
N VAL A 10 -12.58 37.92 3.76
CA VAL A 10 -11.21 37.37 3.81
C VAL A 10 -10.99 36.47 5.03
N LYS A 11 -11.50 36.86 6.21
CA LYS A 11 -11.41 36.02 7.41
C LYS A 11 -12.19 34.71 7.26
N LEU A 12 -13.39 34.76 6.69
CA LEU A 12 -14.20 33.54 6.48
C LEU A 12 -13.48 32.56 5.54
N HIS A 13 -12.94 33.03 4.42
CA HIS A 13 -12.16 32.19 3.50
C HIS A 13 -10.90 31.61 4.14
N PHE A 14 -10.23 32.37 5.02
CA PHE A 14 -9.08 31.88 5.77
C PHE A 14 -9.47 30.76 6.75
N TYR A 15 -10.55 30.93 7.52
CA TYR A 15 -11.02 29.88 8.44
C TYR A 15 -11.48 28.62 7.70
N THR A 16 -12.12 28.76 6.54
CA THR A 16 -12.47 27.62 5.68
C THR A 16 -11.21 26.92 5.16
N ALA A 17 -10.24 27.65 4.60
CA ALA A 17 -9.00 27.04 4.10
C ALA A 17 -8.19 26.32 5.19
N VAL A 18 -8.16 26.85 6.42
CA VAL A 18 -7.51 26.16 7.55
C VAL A 18 -8.26 24.88 7.93
N SER A 19 -9.60 24.92 7.95
CA SER A 19 -10.43 23.74 8.20
C SER A 19 -10.24 22.67 7.11
N ASP A 20 -10.10 23.08 5.86
CA ASP A 20 -9.86 22.17 4.73
C ASP A 20 -8.48 21.51 4.83
N LEU A 21 -7.45 22.25 5.26
CA LEU A 21 -6.11 21.70 5.52
C LEU A 21 -6.08 20.75 6.72
N GLU A 22 -6.88 21.00 7.77
CA GLU A 22 -7.05 20.07 8.89
C GLU A 22 -7.66 18.75 8.42
N GLU A 23 -8.61 18.77 7.47
CA GLU A 23 -9.16 17.56 6.85
C GLU A 23 -8.10 16.77 6.07
N LEU A 24 -7.17 17.44 5.39
CA LEU A 24 -6.07 16.78 4.68
C LEU A 24 -5.12 16.00 5.60
N ILE A 25 -4.93 16.44 6.86
CA ILE A 25 -4.16 15.68 7.85
C ILE A 25 -4.87 14.37 8.18
N VAL A 26 -6.20 14.39 8.28
CA VAL A 26 -6.96 13.15 8.50
C VAL A 26 -6.93 12.26 7.25
N THR A 27 -6.94 12.83 6.05
CA THR A 27 -6.73 12.07 4.80
C THR A 27 -5.38 11.35 4.81
N GLU A 28 -4.31 12.05 5.22
CA GLU A 28 -2.98 11.47 5.34
C GLU A 28 -2.94 10.33 6.35
N GLU A 29 -3.59 10.48 7.52
CA GLU A 29 -3.71 9.41 8.52
C GLU A 29 -4.37 8.15 7.93
N ASN A 30 -5.42 8.28 7.12
CA ASN A 30 -6.05 7.13 6.47
C ASN A 30 -5.16 6.46 5.43
N VAL A 31 -4.37 7.24 4.69
CA VAL A 31 -3.39 6.69 3.75
C VAL A 31 -2.36 5.87 4.51
N LEU A 32 -1.86 6.37 5.64
CA LEU A 32 -0.91 5.65 6.50
C LEU A 32 -1.53 4.35 7.03
N ASN A 33 -2.75 4.39 7.58
CA ASN A 33 -3.44 3.20 8.07
C ASN A 33 -3.67 2.16 6.95
N SER A 34 -4.04 2.62 5.75
CA SER A 34 -4.21 1.75 4.58
C SER A 34 -2.88 1.12 4.14
N LEU A 35 -1.79 1.86 4.24
CA LEU A 35 -0.45 1.37 3.94
C LEU A 35 0.01 0.34 4.97
N ASP A 36 -0.24 0.56 6.25
CA ASP A 36 0.09 -0.39 7.32
C ASP A 36 -0.65 -1.73 7.12
N LEU A 37 -1.95 -1.68 6.82
CA LEU A 37 -2.74 -2.88 6.51
C LEU A 37 -2.21 -3.62 5.28
N TYR A 38 -1.84 -2.88 4.23
CA TYR A 38 -1.22 -3.44 3.04
C TYR A 38 0.09 -4.16 3.38
N LEU A 39 0.96 -3.51 4.17
CA LEU A 39 2.25 -4.07 4.57
C LEU A 39 2.07 -5.34 5.39
N GLU A 40 1.20 -5.32 6.40
CA GLU A 40 0.88 -6.50 7.22
C GLU A 40 0.42 -7.67 6.35
N THR A 41 -0.52 -7.41 5.43
CA THR A 41 -1.04 -8.45 4.54
C THR A 41 0.02 -8.98 3.56
N GLU A 42 0.88 -8.12 3.01
CA GLU A 42 2.00 -8.55 2.16
C GLU A 42 3.05 -9.35 2.94
N GLU A 43 3.34 -8.96 4.18
CA GLU A 43 4.26 -9.70 5.05
C GLU A 43 3.75 -11.09 5.36
N GLU A 44 2.46 -11.23 5.69
CA GLU A 44 1.83 -12.54 5.89
C GLU A 44 1.91 -13.41 4.63
N ARG A 45 1.57 -12.85 3.46
CA ARG A 45 1.68 -13.54 2.17
C ARG A 45 3.10 -14.01 1.91
N LEU A 46 4.09 -13.15 2.17
CA LEU A 46 5.50 -13.47 2.01
C LEU A 46 5.95 -14.58 2.99
N GLN A 47 5.45 -14.57 4.23
CA GLN A 47 5.71 -15.63 5.19
C GLN A 47 5.15 -16.97 4.71
N GLN A 48 3.94 -16.99 4.14
CA GLN A 48 3.36 -18.22 3.58
C GLN A 48 4.21 -18.77 2.43
N LEU A 49 4.68 -17.91 1.53
CA LEU A 49 5.58 -18.30 0.43
C LEU A 49 6.91 -18.85 0.95
N LYS A 50 7.50 -18.22 1.98
CA LYS A 50 8.73 -18.72 2.63
C LYS A 50 8.53 -20.12 3.20
N ARG A 51 7.41 -20.37 3.90
CA ARG A 51 7.07 -21.69 4.45
C ARG A 51 6.92 -22.74 3.34
N LYS A 52 6.21 -22.42 2.24
CA LYS A 52 6.07 -23.33 1.08
C LYS A 52 7.44 -23.65 0.46
N ARG A 53 8.32 -22.66 0.28
CA ARG A 53 9.69 -22.85 -0.20
C ARG A 53 10.48 -23.80 0.71
N GLU A 54 10.43 -23.61 2.02
CA GLU A 54 11.13 -24.47 2.98
C GLU A 54 10.61 -25.92 2.94
N GLN A 55 9.30 -26.11 2.86
CA GLN A 55 8.70 -27.43 2.74
C GLN A 55 9.17 -28.14 1.46
N PHE A 56 9.16 -27.43 0.33
CA PHE A 56 9.61 -27.97 -0.96
C PHE A 56 11.09 -28.35 -0.90
N GLY A 57 11.92 -27.46 -0.33
CA GLY A 57 13.35 -27.69 -0.17
C GLY A 57 13.67 -28.90 0.70
N ARG A 58 13.01 -29.04 1.86
CA ARG A 58 13.24 -30.17 2.78
C ARG A 58 12.97 -31.52 2.11
N VAL A 59 11.85 -31.64 1.39
CA VAL A 59 11.50 -32.89 0.70
C VAL A 59 12.42 -33.13 -0.49
N HIS A 60 12.82 -32.07 -1.20
CA HIS A 60 13.79 -32.18 -2.29
C HIS A 60 15.13 -32.72 -1.81
N GLU A 61 15.67 -32.20 -0.71
CA GLU A 61 16.94 -32.68 -0.13
C GLU A 61 16.87 -34.15 0.28
N LEU A 62 15.73 -34.62 0.83
CA LEU A 62 15.53 -36.03 1.14
C LEU A 62 15.51 -36.90 -0.13
N ALA A 63 14.79 -36.47 -1.17
CA ALA A 63 14.71 -37.19 -2.44
C ALA A 63 16.06 -37.26 -3.16
N LYS A 64 16.84 -36.17 -3.12
CA LYS A 64 18.12 -36.06 -3.83
C LYS A 64 19.21 -36.98 -3.27
N ARG A 65 19.15 -37.34 -1.98
CA ARG A 65 20.12 -38.27 -1.35
C ARG A 65 20.15 -39.64 -2.02
N ASN A 66 18.98 -40.16 -2.38
CA ASN A 66 18.85 -41.41 -3.16
C ASN A 66 17.54 -41.39 -3.94
N VAL A 67 17.62 -40.90 -5.17
CA VAL A 67 16.46 -40.65 -6.03
C VAL A 67 15.71 -41.94 -6.35
N GLU A 68 16.42 -43.01 -6.70
CA GLU A 68 15.80 -44.29 -7.05
C GLU A 68 15.02 -44.85 -5.86
N GLN A 69 15.66 -44.99 -4.69
CA GLN A 69 14.99 -45.51 -3.51
C GLN A 69 13.80 -44.65 -3.08
N PHE A 70 13.90 -43.32 -3.21
CA PHE A 70 12.80 -42.41 -2.91
C PHE A 70 11.61 -42.65 -3.83
N LEU A 71 11.84 -42.79 -5.15
CA LEU A 71 10.80 -42.97 -6.16
C LEU A 71 10.21 -44.40 -6.19
N TRP A 72 10.94 -45.40 -5.71
CA TRP A 72 10.42 -46.77 -5.57
C TRP A 72 9.31 -46.86 -4.52
N ASN A 73 9.24 -45.90 -3.60
CA ASN A 73 8.08 -45.74 -2.73
C ASN A 73 6.94 -45.01 -3.51
N PRO A 74 5.83 -45.69 -3.81
CA PRO A 74 4.74 -45.11 -4.59
C PRO A 74 4.09 -43.89 -3.91
N VAL A 75 4.12 -43.82 -2.57
CA VAL A 75 3.62 -42.64 -1.83
C VAL A 75 4.50 -41.42 -2.11
N ASN A 76 5.82 -41.60 -2.12
CA ASN A 76 6.76 -40.52 -2.41
C ASN A 76 6.64 -40.04 -3.87
N ALA A 77 6.47 -40.97 -4.82
CA ALA A 77 6.21 -40.64 -6.22
C ALA A 77 4.91 -39.84 -6.38
N TYR A 78 3.82 -40.28 -5.74
CA TYR A 78 2.54 -39.55 -5.72
C TYR A 78 2.69 -38.15 -5.12
N LEU A 79 3.36 -38.02 -3.97
CA LEU A 79 3.57 -36.73 -3.30
C LEU A 79 4.45 -35.77 -4.12
N LEU A 80 5.42 -36.28 -4.88
CA LEU A 80 6.19 -35.48 -5.83
C LEU A 80 5.28 -34.92 -6.92
N ILE A 81 4.43 -35.76 -7.51
CA ILE A 81 3.48 -35.34 -8.56
C ILE A 81 2.52 -34.31 -8.00
N LYS A 82 1.87 -34.56 -6.86
CA LYS A 82 0.97 -33.62 -6.18
C LYS A 82 1.65 -32.26 -5.93
N ARG A 83 2.90 -32.28 -5.48
CA ARG A 83 3.66 -31.05 -5.21
C ARG A 83 3.90 -30.23 -6.47
N LEU A 84 4.20 -30.89 -7.59
CA LEU A 84 4.46 -30.24 -8.88
C LEU A 84 3.20 -29.92 -9.68
N THR A 85 2.02 -30.31 -9.20
CA THR A 85 0.73 -29.99 -9.82
C THR A 85 -0.09 -29.08 -8.91
N THR A 86 -0.77 -29.65 -7.92
CA THR A 86 -1.70 -28.94 -7.03
C THR A 86 -0.99 -27.94 -6.14
N ASP A 87 0.04 -28.36 -5.40
CA ASP A 87 0.68 -27.48 -4.41
C ASP A 87 1.43 -26.32 -5.10
N LEU A 88 1.98 -26.59 -6.29
CA LEU A 88 2.63 -25.58 -7.13
C LEU A 88 1.60 -24.58 -7.69
N TYR A 89 0.44 -25.04 -8.14
CA TYR A 89 -0.65 -24.17 -8.59
C TYR A 89 -1.11 -23.22 -7.47
N GLU A 90 -1.33 -23.72 -6.26
CA GLU A 90 -1.65 -22.88 -5.10
C GLU A 90 -0.53 -21.85 -4.81
N THR A 91 0.72 -22.25 -5.02
CA THR A 91 1.86 -21.34 -4.84
C THR A 91 1.82 -20.21 -5.87
N TYR A 92 1.50 -20.52 -7.13
CA TYR A 92 1.33 -19.50 -8.17
C TYR A 92 0.20 -18.53 -7.81
N GLN A 93 -0.94 -19.03 -7.35
CA GLN A 93 -2.05 -18.17 -6.91
C GLN A 93 -1.65 -17.20 -5.79
N LEU A 94 -0.85 -17.67 -4.82
CA LEU A 94 -0.31 -16.81 -3.76
C LEU A 94 0.69 -15.77 -4.30
N VAL A 95 1.48 -16.11 -5.32
CA VAL A 95 2.42 -15.16 -5.94
C VAL A 95 1.68 -14.09 -6.74
N GLU A 96 0.66 -14.49 -7.50
CA GLU A 96 -0.11 -13.64 -8.41
C GLU A 96 -1.21 -12.82 -7.71
N SER A 97 -1.49 -13.06 -6.42
CA SER A 97 -2.60 -12.41 -5.73
C SER A 97 -2.50 -10.88 -5.80
N SER A 98 -3.40 -10.24 -6.56
CA SER A 98 -3.53 -8.77 -6.63
C SER A 98 -4.26 -8.18 -5.43
N TYR A 99 -4.88 -9.04 -4.61
CA TYR A 99 -5.76 -8.68 -3.49
C TYR A 99 -5.18 -7.58 -2.61
N THR A 100 -3.90 -7.64 -2.29
CA THR A 100 -3.21 -6.64 -1.46
C THR A 100 -3.21 -5.25 -2.12
N LYS A 101 -2.92 -5.16 -3.42
CA LYS A 101 -2.97 -3.89 -4.16
C LYS A 101 -4.39 -3.33 -4.25
N ASP A 102 -5.36 -4.22 -4.45
CA ASP A 102 -6.77 -3.85 -4.52
C ASP A 102 -7.29 -3.40 -3.15
N LEU A 103 -6.81 -4.00 -2.06
CA LEU A 103 -7.08 -3.61 -0.67
C LEU A 103 -6.54 -2.21 -0.39
N PHE A 104 -5.27 -1.93 -0.68
CA PHE A 104 -4.71 -0.59 -0.49
C PHE A 104 -5.51 0.47 -1.25
N ARG A 105 -5.79 0.22 -2.55
CA ARG A 105 -6.57 1.15 -3.37
C ARG A 105 -7.95 1.38 -2.77
N LYS A 106 -8.63 0.32 -2.34
CA LYS A 106 -9.97 0.40 -1.79
C LYS A 106 -9.99 1.18 -0.47
N GLU A 107 -9.13 0.83 0.48
CA GLU A 107 -9.08 1.47 1.80
C GLU A 107 -8.65 2.94 1.68
N ALA A 108 -7.64 3.24 0.85
CA ALA A 108 -7.24 4.62 0.58
C ALA A 108 -8.34 5.42 -0.13
N SER A 109 -9.06 4.83 -1.09
CA SER A 109 -10.12 5.55 -1.82
C SER A 109 -11.41 5.76 -1.03
N GLN A 110 -11.62 5.03 0.05
CA GLN A 110 -12.89 5.03 0.77
C GLN A 110 -13.05 6.24 1.70
N ILE A 111 -11.98 6.97 1.99
CA ILE A 111 -11.97 7.93 3.09
C ILE A 111 -11.20 9.19 2.70
N MET A 112 -11.96 10.28 2.46
CA MET A 112 -11.57 11.70 2.37
C MET A 112 -11.15 12.31 1.03
N ILE A 113 -11.17 13.64 1.04
CA ILE A 113 -10.84 14.55 -0.05
C ILE A 113 -9.33 14.49 -0.31
N TYR A 114 -8.97 14.14 -1.54
CA TYR A 114 -7.60 14.19 -2.02
C TYR A 114 -7.38 15.49 -2.80
N PRO A 115 -6.31 16.26 -2.50
CA PRO A 115 -5.99 17.44 -3.27
C PRO A 115 -5.58 17.06 -4.69
N GLU A 116 -5.92 17.91 -5.63
CA GLU A 116 -5.49 17.77 -7.02
C GLU A 116 -4.13 18.45 -7.24
N GLU A 117 -3.51 18.18 -8.38
CA GLU A 117 -2.27 18.85 -8.78
C GLU A 117 -2.44 20.38 -8.85
N SER A 118 -3.65 20.85 -9.16
CA SER A 118 -3.99 22.28 -9.18
C SER A 118 -3.91 22.92 -7.79
N ASP A 119 -4.27 22.20 -6.72
CA ASP A 119 -4.17 22.69 -5.34
C ASP A 119 -2.72 22.86 -4.91
N LEU A 120 -1.83 21.94 -5.33
CA LEU A 120 -0.39 22.06 -5.10
C LEU A 120 0.21 23.30 -5.78
N ILE A 121 -0.15 23.53 -7.05
CA ILE A 121 0.30 24.72 -7.79
C ILE A 121 -0.20 25.99 -7.11
N GLY A 122 -1.48 26.02 -6.70
CA GLY A 122 -2.06 27.15 -5.96
C GLY A 122 -1.36 27.43 -4.63
N ALA A 123 -1.01 26.39 -3.88
CA ALA A 123 -0.27 26.52 -2.62
C ALA A 123 1.16 27.06 -2.84
N ALA A 124 1.84 26.59 -3.89
CA ALA A 124 3.17 27.08 -4.26
C ALA A 124 3.15 28.57 -4.66
N ASP A 125 2.18 28.99 -5.47
CA ASP A 125 1.99 30.39 -5.86
C ASP A 125 1.68 31.27 -4.63
N ALA A 126 0.85 30.79 -3.70
CA ALA A 126 0.55 31.50 -2.47
C ALA A 126 1.79 31.68 -1.59
N LEU A 127 2.65 30.66 -1.51
CA LEU A 127 3.92 30.72 -0.77
C LEU A 127 4.88 31.75 -1.37
N ILE A 128 5.05 31.77 -2.69
CA ILE A 128 5.89 32.75 -3.40
C ILE A 128 5.42 34.17 -3.11
N ARG A 129 4.10 34.43 -3.19
CA ARG A 129 3.53 35.74 -2.88
C ARG A 129 3.80 36.18 -1.44
N LEU A 130 3.72 35.25 -0.48
CA LEU A 130 4.05 35.54 0.93
C LEU A 130 5.53 35.88 1.09
N GLN A 131 6.43 35.16 0.43
CA GLN A 131 7.86 35.42 0.47
C GLN A 131 8.20 36.80 -0.12
N GLU A 132 7.63 37.15 -1.27
CA GLU A 132 7.80 38.46 -1.92
C GLU A 132 7.28 39.60 -1.04
N PHE A 133 6.09 39.43 -0.45
CA PHE A 133 5.47 40.45 0.38
C PHE A 133 6.25 40.71 1.68
N TYR A 134 6.75 39.65 2.32
CA TYR A 134 7.46 39.75 3.61
C TYR A 134 8.99 39.85 3.47
N SER A 135 9.51 39.90 2.23
CA SER A 135 10.97 39.89 1.97
C SER A 135 11.69 38.76 2.71
N LEU A 136 11.05 37.59 2.78
CA LEU A 136 11.65 36.40 3.39
C LEU A 136 12.73 35.90 2.44
N ASN A 137 13.98 36.33 2.64
CA ASN A 137 15.12 35.76 1.93
C ASN A 137 15.26 34.29 2.35
N THR A 138 15.31 33.41 1.34
CA THR A 138 15.59 31.98 1.46
C THR A 138 17.02 31.70 1.86
#